data_AF-A0A524AW02-F1
#
_entry.id   AF-A0A524AW02-F1
#
_cell.length_a   1.000
_cell.length_b   1.000
_cell.length_c   1.000
_cell.angle_alpha   90.00
_cell.angle_beta   90.00
_cell.angle_gamma   90.00
#
_symmetry.space_group_name_H-M   'P 1'
#
loop_
_entity.id
_entity.type
_entity.pdbx_description
1 polymer ?
#
loop_
_entity_poly.entity_id
_entity_poly.type
_entity_poly.pdbx_seq_one_letter_code
_entity_poly.pdbx_strand_id
1 'polypeptide(L)'
;MSGIINIVKWVLMVIGAISVYYGASLHVKYDGVTGKIISEMVSPTLHPESMEKVYMPMTNKLLDTGDITMASIVRVKVADDVTNEDVEEAMESIATAEGIRSVGMLPLSDMVELQTGEKQRFLKIYQYCSPRTAMVMVDHSDAFAAYLPCRIALIEDKEGQRWLYTLDMNAMIYGGAPLPDHLYEKALEVKRVITVIQEGGAEGDF
;
A
#
# COMPACT_ATOMS: atom_id res chain seq x y z
N MET A 1 45.61 36.74 -2.07
CA MET A 1 44.12 36.79 -2.03
C MET A 1 43.46 36.54 -3.38
N SER A 2 43.90 37.18 -4.48
CA SER A 2 43.27 37.04 -5.81
C SER A 2 43.29 35.61 -6.41
N GLY A 3 44.38 34.86 -6.25
CA GLY A 3 44.50 33.49 -6.79
C GLY A 3 43.53 32.47 -6.17
N ILE A 4 43.32 32.53 -4.85
CA ILE A 4 42.41 31.63 -4.13
C ILE A 4 40.96 31.90 -4.55
N ILE A 5 40.59 33.17 -4.70
CA ILE A 5 39.24 33.58 -5.15
C ILE A 5 38.97 33.07 -6.58
N ASN A 6 39.96 33.11 -7.46
CA ASN A 6 39.82 32.59 -8.82
C ASN A 6 39.70 31.06 -8.86
N ILE A 7 40.43 30.34 -8.01
CA ILE A 7 40.31 28.88 -7.89
C ILE A 7 38.91 28.49 -7.40
N VAL A 8 38.40 29.16 -6.35
CA VAL A 8 37.04 28.91 -5.83
C VAL A 8 35.97 29.17 -6.89
N LYS A 9 36.10 30.24 -7.67
CA LYS A 9 35.19 30.53 -8.80
C LYS A 9 35.18 29.41 -9.83
N TRP A 10 36.35 28.92 -10.24
CA TRP A 10 36.46 27.81 -11.18
C TRP A 10 35.84 26.53 -10.65
N VAL A 11 36.09 26.20 -9.38
CA VAL A 11 35.49 25.02 -8.73
C VAL A 11 33.96 25.10 -8.72
N LEU A 12 33.39 26.26 -8.34
CA LEU A 12 31.94 26.45 -8.35
C LEU A 12 31.34 26.39 -9.75
N MET A 13 32.03 26.95 -10.76
CA MET A 13 31.59 26.86 -12.16
C MET A 13 31.59 25.41 -12.68
N VAL A 14 32.60 24.62 -12.32
CA VAL A 14 32.68 23.21 -12.70
C VAL A 14 31.59 22.40 -12.00
N ILE A 15 31.36 22.60 -10.70
CA ILE A 15 30.25 21.95 -9.96
C ILE A 15 28.92 22.32 -10.61
N GLY A 16 28.69 23.60 -10.91
CA GLY A 16 27.48 24.07 -11.59
C GLY A 16 27.27 23.41 -12.95
N ALA A 17 28.31 23.34 -13.79
CA ALA A 17 28.24 22.70 -15.10
C ALA A 17 27.94 21.19 -14.99
N ILE A 18 28.56 20.50 -14.02
CA ILE A 18 28.31 19.08 -13.73
C ILE A 18 26.86 18.90 -13.28
N SER A 19 26.37 19.69 -12.34
CA SER A 19 25.00 19.62 -11.84
C SER A 19 23.97 19.86 -12.95
N VAL A 20 24.21 20.84 -13.84
CA VAL A 20 23.33 21.10 -14.99
C VAL A 20 23.36 19.94 -15.98
N TYR A 21 24.53 19.38 -16.28
CA TYR A 21 24.66 18.23 -17.17
C TYR A 21 23.91 16.99 -16.64
N TYR A 22 24.10 16.66 -15.36
CA TYR A 22 23.38 15.54 -14.75
C TYR A 22 21.89 15.83 -14.63
N GLY A 23 21.48 17.05 -14.28
CA GLY A 23 20.08 17.45 -14.25
C GLY A 23 19.38 17.29 -15.61
N ALA A 24 20.00 17.78 -16.68
CA ALA A 24 19.48 17.67 -18.04
C ALA A 24 19.46 16.22 -18.54
N SER A 25 20.52 15.45 -18.30
CA SER A 25 20.58 14.04 -18.69
C SER A 25 19.56 13.18 -17.95
N LEU A 26 19.34 13.42 -16.64
CA LEU A 26 18.29 12.76 -15.87
C LEU A 26 16.89 13.15 -16.38
N HIS A 27 16.67 14.42 -16.70
CA HIS A 27 15.40 14.88 -17.25
C HIS A 27 15.05 14.19 -18.58
N VAL A 28 16.04 14.01 -19.47
CA VAL A 28 15.86 13.26 -20.73
C VAL A 28 15.69 11.76 -20.47
N LYS A 29 16.49 11.18 -19.58
CA LYS A 29 16.48 9.73 -19.30
C LYS A 29 15.16 9.25 -18.69
N TYR A 30 14.50 10.09 -17.88
CA TYR A 30 13.27 9.75 -17.19
C TYR A 30 12.05 10.48 -17.76
N ASP A 31 11.99 10.69 -19.08
CA ASP A 31 10.84 11.25 -19.81
C ASP A 31 10.22 12.52 -19.17
N GLY A 32 11.08 13.39 -18.65
CA GLY A 32 10.67 14.65 -18.03
C GLY A 32 10.03 14.53 -16.63
N VAL A 33 10.06 13.35 -15.99
CA VAL A 33 9.58 13.15 -14.60
C VAL A 33 10.22 14.16 -13.64
N THR A 34 11.51 14.47 -13.82
CA THR A 34 12.20 15.51 -13.03
C THR A 34 11.47 16.85 -13.07
N GLY A 35 10.90 17.23 -14.22
CA GLY A 35 10.12 18.47 -14.34
C GLY A 35 8.80 18.42 -13.58
N LYS A 36 8.12 17.25 -13.59
CA LYS A 36 6.89 17.04 -12.80
C LYS A 36 7.16 17.09 -11.30
N ILE A 37 8.26 16.51 -10.84
CA ILE A 37 8.68 16.58 -9.43
C ILE A 37 8.95 18.02 -9.01
N ILE A 38 9.70 18.78 -9.83
CA ILE A 38 9.96 20.20 -9.55
C ILE A 38 8.63 20.98 -9.50
N SER A 39 7.72 20.73 -10.44
CA SER A 39 6.40 21.36 -10.45
C SER A 39 5.62 21.04 -9.16
N GLU A 40 5.65 19.78 -8.70
CA GLU A 40 4.97 19.37 -7.47
C GLU A 40 5.60 20.04 -6.22
N MET A 41 6.92 20.25 -6.20
CA MET A 41 7.58 20.97 -5.10
C MET A 41 7.25 22.47 -5.06
N VAL A 42 7.04 23.08 -6.23
CA VAL A 42 6.75 24.53 -6.35
C VAL A 42 5.26 24.82 -6.20
N SER A 43 4.42 23.96 -6.76
CA SER A 43 2.95 24.06 -6.76
C SER A 43 2.36 22.67 -6.47
N PRO A 44 2.26 22.29 -5.20
CA PRO A 44 1.83 20.94 -4.82
C PRO A 44 0.37 20.69 -5.19
N THR A 45 0.15 19.52 -5.80
CA THR A 45 -1.17 19.01 -6.19
C THR A 45 -1.55 17.73 -5.44
N LEU A 46 -0.55 17.00 -4.95
CA LEU A 46 -0.73 15.81 -4.14
C LEU A 46 -1.18 16.18 -2.72
N HIS A 47 -1.70 15.18 -2.02
CA HIS A 47 -2.06 15.31 -0.62
C HIS A 47 -0.84 15.80 0.18
N PRO A 48 -1.00 16.77 1.11
CA PRO A 48 0.12 17.29 1.90
C PRO A 48 0.92 16.22 2.65
N GLU A 49 0.23 15.17 3.09
CA GLU A 49 0.81 14.02 3.80
C GLU A 49 1.29 12.88 2.87
N SER A 50 1.22 13.03 1.55
CA SER A 50 1.56 11.97 0.58
C SER A 50 2.98 11.43 0.75
N MET A 51 3.96 12.33 0.92
CA MET A 51 5.36 11.95 1.12
C MET A 51 5.56 11.17 2.42
N GLU A 52 5.01 11.68 3.53
CA GLU A 52 5.18 11.08 4.86
C GLU A 52 4.45 9.74 5.00
N LYS A 53 3.21 9.66 4.52
CA LYS A 53 2.34 8.48 4.72
C LYS A 53 2.42 7.43 3.62
N VAL A 54 2.93 7.78 2.44
CA VAL A 54 2.95 6.86 1.28
C VAL A 54 4.34 6.69 0.71
N TYR A 55 4.89 7.74 0.09
CA TYR A 55 6.04 7.57 -0.77
C TYR A 55 7.33 7.26 -0.01
N MET A 56 7.59 7.92 1.13
CA MET A 56 8.79 7.64 1.92
C MET A 56 8.74 6.26 2.58
N PRO A 57 7.66 5.84 3.28
CA PRO A 57 7.57 4.49 3.85
C PRO A 57 7.65 3.40 2.80
N MET A 58 6.92 3.55 1.69
CA MET A 58 6.93 2.59 0.58
C MET A 58 8.33 2.49 -0.04
N THR A 59 9.00 3.62 -0.26
CA THR A 59 10.35 3.65 -0.83
C THR A 59 11.36 3.01 0.11
N ASN A 60 11.34 3.34 1.40
CA ASN A 60 12.23 2.74 2.38
C ASN A 60 12.05 1.22 2.41
N LYS A 61 10.80 0.75 2.54
CA LYS A 61 10.48 -0.69 2.55
C LYS A 61 10.87 -1.39 1.24
N LEU A 62 10.70 -0.72 0.10
CA LEU A 62 11.14 -1.24 -1.20
C LEU A 62 12.66 -1.34 -1.28
N LEU A 63 13.40 -0.34 -0.82
CA LEU A 63 14.86 -0.35 -0.85
C LEU A 63 15.46 -1.36 0.14
N ASP A 64 14.80 -1.57 1.27
CA ASP A 64 15.21 -2.56 2.28
C ASP A 64 14.95 -4.00 1.83
N THR A 65 13.83 -4.25 1.14
CA THR A 65 13.40 -5.62 0.78
C THR A 65 13.65 -5.99 -0.67
N GLY A 66 13.79 -5.01 -1.57
CA GLY A 66 13.79 -5.22 -3.03
C GLY A 66 12.43 -5.66 -3.58
N ASP A 67 11.36 -5.67 -2.78
CA ASP A 67 10.06 -6.24 -3.13
C ASP A 67 8.94 -5.19 -3.08
N ILE A 68 8.41 -4.86 -4.26
CA ILE A 68 7.31 -3.90 -4.42
C ILE A 68 5.99 -4.42 -3.83
N THR A 69 5.80 -5.73 -3.81
CA THR A 69 4.60 -6.33 -3.23
C THR A 69 4.63 -6.19 -1.71
N MET A 70 5.80 -6.33 -1.09
CA MET A 70 5.98 -6.06 0.34
C MET A 70 5.89 -4.57 0.68
N ALA A 71 6.36 -3.70 -0.21
CA ALA A 71 6.31 -2.25 -0.03
C ALA A 71 4.89 -1.66 -0.08
N SER A 72 3.95 -2.35 -0.73
CA SER A 72 2.57 -1.87 -0.97
C SER A 72 1.51 -2.49 -0.05
N ILE A 73 1.93 -3.27 0.94
CA ILE A 73 1.04 -3.98 1.88
C ILE A 73 1.33 -3.63 3.33
N VAL A 74 0.32 -3.87 4.17
CA VAL A 74 0.46 -4.04 5.61
C VAL A 74 0.17 -5.50 5.96
N ARG A 75 0.91 -6.05 6.93
CA ARG A 75 0.73 -7.41 7.41
C ARG A 75 0.76 -7.49 8.92
N VAL A 76 -0.04 -8.38 9.47
CA VAL A 76 -0.09 -8.68 10.91
C VAL A 76 0.23 -10.16 11.10
N LYS A 77 1.06 -10.47 12.10
CA LYS A 77 1.43 -11.84 12.46
C LYS A 77 0.24 -12.48 13.17
N VAL A 78 -0.19 -13.66 12.73
CA VAL A 78 -1.21 -14.44 13.46
C VAL A 78 -0.56 -15.07 14.69
N ALA A 79 -1.25 -15.03 15.83
CA ALA A 79 -0.77 -15.62 17.07
C ALA A 79 -0.61 -17.15 16.94
N ASP A 80 0.37 -17.70 17.65
CA ASP A 80 0.81 -19.09 17.45
C ASP A 80 -0.25 -20.11 17.93
N ASP A 81 -1.11 -19.71 18.86
CA ASP A 81 -2.18 -20.49 19.47
C ASP A 81 -3.56 -20.35 18.79
N VAL A 82 -3.71 -19.44 17.82
CA VAL A 82 -4.96 -19.18 17.10
C VAL A 82 -5.06 -20.09 15.88
N THR A 83 -6.14 -20.84 15.68
CA THR A 83 -6.30 -21.72 14.49
C THR A 83 -6.76 -20.94 13.25
N ASN A 84 -6.71 -21.53 12.05
CA ASN A 84 -7.17 -20.82 10.84
C ASN A 84 -8.69 -20.57 10.89
N GLU A 85 -9.42 -21.49 11.51
CA GLU A 85 -10.85 -21.40 11.78
C GLU A 85 -11.12 -20.25 12.75
N ASP A 86 -10.36 -20.12 13.84
CA ASP A 86 -10.50 -18.98 14.77
C ASP A 86 -10.25 -17.64 14.07
N VAL A 87 -9.22 -17.56 13.21
CA VAL A 87 -8.94 -16.35 12.41
C VAL A 87 -10.16 -15.99 11.55
N GLU A 88 -10.74 -16.96 10.85
CA GLU A 88 -11.90 -16.75 9.97
C GLU A 88 -13.14 -16.33 10.76
N GLU A 89 -13.45 -17.02 11.86
CA GLU A 89 -14.60 -16.70 12.71
C GLU A 89 -14.48 -15.31 13.34
N ALA A 90 -13.29 -14.94 13.84
CA ALA A 90 -13.00 -13.61 14.39
C ALA A 90 -13.20 -12.52 13.32
N MET A 91 -12.60 -12.70 12.13
CA MET A 91 -12.76 -11.73 11.04
C MET A 91 -14.21 -11.56 10.61
N GLU A 92 -14.98 -12.64 10.51
CA GLU A 92 -16.40 -12.59 10.14
C GLU A 92 -17.29 -11.97 11.23
N SER A 93 -16.99 -12.25 12.51
CA SER A 93 -17.66 -11.63 13.66
C SER A 93 -17.45 -10.11 13.67
N ILE A 94 -16.19 -9.68 13.58
CA ILE A 94 -15.81 -8.26 13.56
C ILE A 94 -16.40 -7.56 12.33
N ALA A 95 -16.32 -8.18 11.14
CA ALA A 95 -16.90 -7.63 9.93
C ALA A 95 -18.40 -7.36 10.10
N THR A 96 -19.12 -8.33 10.69
CA THR A 96 -20.55 -8.21 10.98
C THR A 96 -20.83 -7.06 11.97
N ALA A 97 -20.04 -6.96 13.05
CA ALA A 97 -20.18 -5.89 14.05
C ALA A 97 -19.90 -4.49 13.47
N GLU A 98 -18.94 -4.40 12.56
CA GLU A 98 -18.54 -3.17 11.86
C GLU A 98 -19.44 -2.82 10.66
N GLY A 99 -20.44 -3.65 10.36
CA GLY A 99 -21.41 -3.41 9.29
C GLY A 99 -20.84 -3.53 7.88
N ILE A 100 -19.72 -4.22 7.71
CA ILE A 100 -19.18 -4.61 6.40
C ILE A 100 -19.53 -6.08 6.10
N ARG A 101 -19.75 -6.43 4.84
CA ARG A 101 -20.18 -7.79 4.48
C ARG A 101 -19.05 -8.58 3.86
N SER A 102 -18.96 -9.85 4.23
CA SER A 102 -18.25 -10.85 3.44
C SER A 102 -18.96 -11.03 2.09
N VAL A 103 -18.22 -10.86 1.01
CA VAL A 103 -18.74 -10.92 -0.38
C VAL A 103 -18.10 -12.01 -1.22
N GLY A 104 -17.10 -12.71 -0.68
CA GLY A 104 -16.43 -13.79 -1.37
C GLY A 104 -15.25 -14.34 -0.57
N MET A 105 -14.90 -15.58 -0.89
CA MET A 105 -13.68 -16.22 -0.40
C MET A 105 -13.04 -17.02 -1.54
N LEU A 106 -11.72 -17.10 -1.52
CA LEU A 106 -10.91 -17.88 -2.46
C LEU A 106 -9.95 -18.79 -1.67
N PRO A 107 -10.32 -20.07 -1.42
CA PRO A 107 -9.45 -21.06 -0.77
C PRO A 107 -8.42 -21.58 -1.79
N LEU A 108 -7.43 -20.74 -2.12
CA LEU A 108 -6.52 -20.98 -3.24
C LEU A 108 -5.63 -22.22 -3.03
N SER A 109 -5.14 -22.46 -1.81
CA SER A 109 -4.33 -23.66 -1.50
C SER A 109 -5.10 -24.94 -1.80
N ASP A 110 -6.36 -25.01 -1.37
CA ASP A 110 -7.20 -26.20 -1.51
C ASP A 110 -7.58 -26.41 -2.97
N MET A 111 -7.89 -25.33 -3.69
CA MET A 111 -8.20 -25.39 -5.13
C MET A 111 -7.02 -25.93 -5.94
N VAL A 112 -5.79 -25.51 -5.63
CA VAL A 112 -4.59 -25.99 -6.31
C VAL A 112 -4.32 -27.46 -5.94
N GLU A 113 -4.42 -27.82 -4.66
CA GLU A 113 -4.24 -29.21 -4.20
C GLU A 113 -5.24 -30.17 -4.87
N LEU A 114 -6.50 -29.75 -5.02
CA LEU A 114 -7.52 -30.54 -5.73
C LEU A 114 -7.19 -30.73 -7.23
N GLN A 115 -6.51 -29.77 -7.85
CA GLN A 115 -6.16 -29.83 -9.28
C GLN A 115 -4.87 -30.61 -9.55
N THR A 116 -3.89 -30.52 -8.65
CA THR A 116 -2.55 -31.10 -8.85
C THR A 116 -2.34 -32.40 -8.08
N GLY A 117 -3.11 -32.62 -7.01
CA GLY A 117 -2.86 -33.69 -6.03
C GLY A 117 -1.68 -33.40 -5.10
N GLU A 118 -1.06 -32.22 -5.21
CA GLU A 118 0.10 -31.82 -4.40
C GLU A 118 -0.32 -30.87 -3.28
N LYS A 119 0.06 -31.22 -2.05
CA LYS A 119 -0.20 -30.39 -0.87
C LYS A 119 0.42 -29.01 -1.01
N GLN A 120 -0.38 -27.98 -0.75
CA GLN A 120 0.07 -26.59 -0.74
C GLN A 120 0.23 -26.08 0.70
N ARG A 121 1.08 -25.07 0.88
CA ARG A 121 1.04 -24.24 2.09
C ARG A 121 -0.30 -23.48 2.14
N PHE A 122 -0.80 -23.19 3.33
CA PHE A 122 -2.12 -22.56 3.48
C PHE A 122 -2.16 -21.18 2.79
N LEU A 123 -3.21 -20.95 2.00
CA LEU A 123 -3.54 -19.66 1.43
C LEU A 123 -5.03 -19.56 1.15
N LYS A 124 -5.71 -18.68 1.89
CA LYS A 124 -7.12 -18.32 1.66
C LYS A 124 -7.28 -16.81 1.65
N ILE A 125 -8.01 -16.31 0.66
CA ILE A 125 -8.31 -14.88 0.52
C ILE A 125 -9.77 -14.64 0.92
N TYR A 126 -9.98 -13.66 1.78
CA TYR A 126 -11.27 -13.17 2.23
C TYR A 126 -11.55 -11.82 1.59
N GLN A 127 -12.82 -11.58 1.24
CA GLN A 127 -13.25 -10.37 0.56
C GLN A 127 -14.39 -9.70 1.31
N TYR A 128 -14.16 -8.46 1.72
CA TYR A 128 -15.12 -7.65 2.46
C TYR A 128 -15.51 -6.40 1.65
N CYS A 129 -16.79 -6.04 1.68
CA CYS A 129 -17.27 -4.88 0.95
C CYS A 129 -18.45 -4.20 1.64
N SER A 130 -18.44 -2.86 1.60
CA SER A 130 -19.62 -2.03 1.76
C SER A 130 -20.05 -1.53 0.37
N PRO A 131 -21.05 -2.16 -0.29
CA PRO A 131 -21.38 -1.85 -1.68
C PRO A 131 -21.75 -0.39 -1.93
N ARG A 132 -22.39 0.27 -0.95
CA ARG A 132 -22.74 1.70 -1.05
C ARG A 132 -21.51 2.58 -1.03
N THR A 133 -20.56 2.32 -0.13
CA THR A 133 -19.28 3.06 -0.09
C THR A 133 -18.46 2.79 -1.35
N ALA A 134 -18.43 1.54 -1.81
CA ALA A 134 -17.73 1.13 -3.03
C ALA A 134 -18.22 1.93 -4.25
N MET A 135 -19.53 2.10 -4.44
CA MET A 135 -20.05 2.90 -5.55
C MET A 135 -19.68 4.39 -5.42
N VAL A 136 -19.70 4.97 -4.21
CA VAL A 136 -19.25 6.36 -4.01
C VAL A 136 -17.77 6.54 -4.39
N MET A 137 -16.93 5.53 -4.14
CA MET A 137 -15.53 5.56 -4.55
C MET A 137 -15.40 5.46 -6.08
N VAL A 138 -16.10 4.51 -6.71
CA VAL A 138 -16.09 4.34 -8.17
C VAL A 138 -16.61 5.60 -8.89
N ASP A 139 -17.65 6.25 -8.36
CA ASP A 139 -18.19 7.50 -8.92
C ASP A 139 -17.18 8.66 -8.87
N HIS A 140 -16.21 8.63 -7.95
CA HIS A 140 -15.09 9.58 -7.94
C HIS A 140 -14.03 9.22 -8.97
N SER A 141 -13.73 7.94 -9.13
CA SER A 141 -12.81 7.44 -10.16
C SER A 141 -13.07 5.97 -10.45
N ASP A 142 -13.33 5.64 -11.72
CA ASP A 142 -13.47 4.25 -12.19
C ASP A 142 -12.28 3.37 -11.79
N ALA A 143 -11.09 3.95 -11.61
CA ALA A 143 -9.89 3.24 -11.18
C ALA A 143 -10.03 2.59 -9.79
N PHE A 144 -10.93 3.06 -8.93
CA PHE A 144 -11.22 2.41 -7.65
C PHE A 144 -11.73 0.99 -7.81
N ALA A 145 -12.33 0.63 -8.95
CA ALA A 145 -12.78 -0.74 -9.22
C ALA A 145 -11.64 -1.77 -9.13
N ALA A 146 -10.39 -1.38 -9.39
CA ALA A 146 -9.23 -2.28 -9.27
C ALA A 146 -8.85 -2.60 -7.81
N TYR A 147 -9.35 -1.84 -6.85
CA TYR A 147 -9.07 -1.97 -5.41
C TYR A 147 -10.24 -2.61 -4.64
N LEU A 148 -11.34 -2.91 -5.32
CA LEU A 148 -12.54 -3.50 -4.74
C LEU A 148 -12.65 -5.00 -5.09
N PRO A 149 -13.18 -5.84 -4.19
CA PRO A 149 -13.48 -5.56 -2.78
C PRO A 149 -12.20 -5.47 -1.93
N CYS A 150 -12.33 -5.05 -0.67
CA CYS A 150 -11.21 -5.09 0.28
C CYS A 150 -10.81 -6.55 0.51
N ARG A 151 -9.52 -6.85 0.33
CA ARG A 151 -8.98 -8.21 0.42
C ARG A 151 -8.12 -8.37 1.67
N ILE A 152 -8.31 -9.47 2.39
CA ILE A 152 -7.41 -9.92 3.45
C ILE A 152 -6.98 -11.35 3.10
N ALA A 153 -5.68 -11.60 2.98
CA ALA A 153 -5.15 -12.93 2.69
C ALA A 153 -4.53 -13.53 3.96
N LEU A 154 -5.04 -14.68 4.40
CA LEU A 154 -4.41 -15.53 5.41
C LEU A 154 -3.47 -16.50 4.70
N ILE A 155 -2.18 -16.41 5.01
CA ILE A 155 -1.14 -17.17 4.34
C ILE A 155 -0.11 -17.69 5.32
N GLU A 156 0.31 -18.94 5.12
CA GLU A 156 1.50 -19.51 5.76
C GLU A 156 2.72 -19.12 4.91
N ASP A 157 3.72 -18.48 5.52
CA ASP A 157 4.97 -18.12 4.85
C ASP A 157 5.86 -19.34 4.57
N LYS A 158 7.13 -19.15 4.19
CA LYS A 158 7.98 -20.30 3.82
C LYS A 158 8.58 -20.97 5.06
N GLU A 159 8.53 -20.28 6.19
CA GLU A 159 9.05 -20.65 7.48
C GLU A 159 7.97 -21.29 8.36
N GLY A 160 6.71 -21.34 7.89
CA GLY A 160 5.56 -21.90 8.59
C GLY A 160 4.80 -20.89 9.44
N GLN A 161 5.19 -19.62 9.43
CA GLN A 161 4.49 -18.56 10.16
C GLN A 161 3.28 -18.07 9.36
N ARG A 162 2.15 -17.90 10.05
CA ARG A 162 0.93 -17.37 9.46
C ARG A 162 0.82 -15.86 9.58
N TRP A 163 0.27 -15.24 8.55
CA TRP A 163 0.15 -13.79 8.42
C TRP A 163 -1.17 -13.42 7.74
N LEU A 164 -1.73 -12.29 8.15
CA LEU A 164 -2.81 -11.62 7.43
C LEU A 164 -2.26 -10.45 6.63
N TYR A 165 -2.44 -10.45 5.32
CA TYR A 165 -1.99 -9.39 4.40
C TYR A 165 -3.17 -8.59 3.86
N THR A 166 -3.02 -7.27 3.78
CA THR A 166 -3.91 -6.39 3.01
C THR A 166 -3.12 -5.26 2.36
N LEU A 167 -3.71 -4.60 1.35
CA LEU A 167 -3.09 -3.45 0.70
C LEU A 167 -2.94 -2.29 1.69
N ASP A 168 -1.84 -1.56 1.60
CA ASP A 168 -1.70 -0.33 2.38
C ASP A 168 -2.65 0.75 1.82
N MET A 169 -3.75 0.97 2.53
CA MET A 169 -4.77 1.95 2.16
C MET A 169 -4.27 3.40 2.26
N ASN A 170 -3.10 3.67 2.85
CA ASN A 170 -2.51 5.01 2.77
C ASN A 170 -2.27 5.43 1.33
N ALA A 171 -1.86 4.50 0.46
CA ALA A 171 -1.56 4.83 -0.94
C ALA A 171 -2.79 5.38 -1.68
N MET A 172 -3.98 4.81 -1.43
CA MET A 172 -5.24 5.27 -2.04
C MET A 172 -5.85 6.51 -1.36
N ILE A 173 -5.56 6.74 -0.08
CA ILE A 173 -6.11 7.88 0.68
C ILE A 173 -5.25 9.14 0.50
N TYR A 174 -3.93 8.97 0.52
CA TYR A 174 -2.95 10.04 0.59
C TYR A 174 -2.01 10.10 -0.60
N GLY A 175 -1.96 9.06 -1.45
CA GLY A 175 -0.97 9.00 -2.54
C GLY A 175 -1.32 9.88 -3.74
N GLY A 176 -2.57 10.33 -3.86
CA GLY A 176 -3.02 11.21 -4.95
C GLY A 176 -3.23 12.65 -4.50
N ALA A 177 -4.03 13.39 -5.27
CA ALA A 177 -4.60 14.65 -4.81
C ALA A 177 -5.55 14.42 -3.62
N PRO A 178 -5.80 15.43 -2.77
CA PRO A 178 -6.76 15.31 -1.68
C PRO A 178 -8.13 14.82 -2.15
N LEU A 179 -8.64 13.80 -1.48
CA LEU A 179 -10.02 13.34 -1.69
C LEU A 179 -10.99 14.41 -1.19
N PRO A 180 -12.17 14.58 -1.82
CA PRO A 180 -13.25 15.38 -1.26
C PRO A 180 -13.60 14.90 0.15
N ASP A 181 -13.94 15.80 1.07
CA ASP A 181 -14.15 15.50 2.50
C ASP A 181 -15.05 14.28 2.75
N HIS A 182 -16.19 14.21 2.07
CA HIS A 182 -17.14 13.10 2.20
C HIS A 182 -16.58 11.73 1.77
N LEU A 183 -15.62 11.71 0.84
CA LEU A 183 -14.96 10.50 0.38
C LEU A 183 -13.76 10.17 1.27
N TYR A 184 -13.03 11.19 1.72
CA TYR A 184 -11.93 11.06 2.66
C TYR A 184 -12.39 10.39 3.97
N GLU A 185 -13.49 10.86 4.57
CA GLU A 185 -14.08 10.26 5.77
C GLU A 185 -14.45 8.79 5.56
N LYS A 186 -15.06 8.46 4.41
CA LYS A 186 -15.41 7.08 4.06
C LYS A 186 -14.17 6.20 3.87
N ALA A 187 -13.13 6.72 3.24
CA ALA A 187 -11.91 5.96 3.01
C ALA A 187 -11.16 5.69 4.33
N LEU A 188 -11.13 6.66 5.25
CA LEU A 188 -10.62 6.47 6.61
C LEU A 188 -11.43 5.44 7.38
N GLU A 189 -12.76 5.46 7.26
CA GLU A 189 -13.61 4.48 7.94
C GLU A 189 -13.41 3.07 7.40
N VAL A 190 -13.35 2.89 6.07
CA VAL A 190 -13.03 1.58 5.47
C VAL A 190 -11.66 1.11 5.93
N LYS A 191 -10.66 2.00 5.97
CA LYS A 191 -9.33 1.66 6.48
C LYS A 191 -9.39 1.19 7.92
N ARG A 192 -10.08 1.92 8.81
CA ARG A 192 -10.24 1.53 10.21
C ARG A 192 -10.88 0.14 10.33
N VAL A 193 -12.00 -0.10 9.63
CA VAL A 193 -12.72 -1.38 9.68
C VAL A 193 -11.83 -2.53 9.20
N ILE A 194 -11.14 -2.38 8.07
CA ILE A 194 -10.25 -3.42 7.55
C ILE A 194 -9.06 -3.68 8.48
N THR A 195 -8.50 -2.64 9.11
CA THR A 195 -7.46 -2.80 10.13
C THR A 195 -7.96 -3.56 11.34
N VAL A 196 -9.14 -3.24 11.89
CA VAL A 196 -9.70 -3.94 13.05
C VAL A 196 -10.01 -5.40 12.71
N ILE A 197 -10.54 -5.69 11.52
CA ILE A 197 -10.74 -7.08 11.04
C ILE A 197 -9.39 -7.81 10.96
N GLN A 198 -8.37 -7.18 10.38
CA GLN A 198 -7.04 -7.78 10.23
C GLN A 198 -6.38 -8.06 11.58
N GLU A 199 -6.45 -7.12 12.52
CA GLU A 199 -5.84 -7.23 13.85
C GLU A 199 -6.59 -8.24 14.72
N GLY A 200 -7.91 -8.11 14.85
CA GLY A 200 -8.70 -9.05 15.63
C GLY A 200 -8.69 -10.47 15.06
N GLY A 201 -8.66 -10.60 13.72
CA GLY A 201 -8.41 -11.90 13.07
C GLY A 201 -7.05 -12.50 13.40
N ALA A 202 -6.00 -11.69 13.57
CA ALA A 202 -4.68 -12.18 13.92
C ALA A 202 -4.59 -12.66 15.38
N GLU A 203 -5.39 -12.08 16.26
CA GLU A 203 -5.45 -12.38 17.70
C GLU A 203 -6.50 -13.45 18.04
N GLY A 204 -7.46 -13.70 17.14
CA GLY A 204 -8.59 -14.60 17.41
C GLY A 204 -9.63 -13.97 18.37
N ASP A 205 -9.67 -12.65 18.44
CA ASP A 205 -10.55 -11.89 19.35
C ASP A 205 -11.95 -11.67 18.74
N PHE A 206 -13.00 -11.78 19.57
CA PHE A 206 -14.42 -11.70 19.18
C PHE A 206 -15.14 -10.47 19.73
#